data_AF-A0A7S1B4T1-F1
#
_entry.id   AF-A0A7S1B4T1-F1
#
_cell.length_a   1.000
_cell.length_b   1.000
_cell.length_c   1.000
_cell.angle_alpha   90.00
_cell.angle_beta   90.00
_cell.angle_gamma   90.00
#
_symmetry.space_group_name_H-M   'P 1'
#
loop_
_entity.id
_entity.type
_entity.pdbx_description
1 polymer ?
#
loop_
_entity_poly.entity_id
_entity_poly.type
_entity_poly.pdbx_seq_one_letter_code
_entity_poly.pdbx_strand_id
1 'polypeptide(L)'
;MGGAVCFSSYLKCPNFWDGIIFVAPMCKISEEVKPPQWVIDLLLKIIGPSGSINFFGKLPLSPSSDYDELIFKDKLVLQAFREVPTAYNRKPRLATARELLVSDTLTSCRLYDPPSWKNHWLYFIPYSTILFFFRMPQI
;
A
#
# COMPACT_ATOMS: atom_id res chain seq x y z
N MET A 1 1.89 -3.02 -1.16
CA MET A 1 0.60 -2.32 -0.96
C MET A 1 -0.62 -3.22 -0.75
N GLY A 2 -0.68 -4.42 -1.36
CA GLY A 2 -1.85 -5.31 -1.19
C GLY A 2 -2.20 -5.64 0.26
N GLY A 3 -1.20 -5.84 1.12
CA GLY A 3 -1.42 -6.07 2.56
C GLY A 3 -2.15 -4.91 3.26
N ALA A 4 -1.75 -3.67 2.99
CA ALA A 4 -2.39 -2.49 3.58
C ALA A 4 -3.86 -2.33 3.15
N VAL A 5 -4.16 -2.61 1.87
CA VAL A 5 -5.53 -2.57 1.34
C VAL A 5 -6.38 -3.68 1.95
N CYS A 6 -5.85 -4.90 2.01
CA CYS A 6 -6.52 -6.04 2.62
C CYS A 6 -6.85 -5.78 4.10
N PHE A 7 -5.89 -5.22 4.84
CA PHE A 7 -6.08 -4.84 6.23
C PHE A 7 -7.14 -3.73 6.40
N SER A 8 -7.12 -2.71 5.56
CA SER A 8 -8.13 -1.64 5.57
C SER A 8 -9.54 -2.20 5.33
N SER A 9 -9.69 -3.12 4.37
CA SER A 9 -10.97 -3.78 4.10
C SER A 9 -11.45 -4.65 5.27
N TYR A 10 -10.54 -5.36 5.93
CA TYR A 10 -10.86 -6.11 7.14
C TYR A 10 -11.35 -5.21 8.27
N LEU A 11 -10.66 -4.09 8.53
CA LEU A 11 -11.04 -3.15 9.58
C LEU A 11 -12.42 -2.52 9.36
N LYS A 12 -12.86 -2.36 8.10
CA LYS A 12 -14.19 -1.82 7.78
C LYS A 12 -15.32 -2.79 8.08
N CYS A 13 -15.10 -4.09 7.89
CA CYS A 13 -16.13 -5.11 8.05
C CYS A 13 -15.57 -6.37 8.72
N PRO A 14 -15.12 -6.31 10.00
CA PRO A 14 -14.42 -7.44 10.62
C PRO A 14 -15.26 -8.71 10.69
N ASN A 15 -16.58 -8.59 10.90
CA ASN A 15 -17.50 -9.73 10.97
C ASN A 15 -17.70 -10.45 9.62
N PHE A 16 -17.33 -9.82 8.50
CA PHE A 16 -17.43 -10.45 7.18
C PHE A 16 -16.23 -11.38 6.90
N TRP A 17 -15.13 -11.23 7.62
CA TRP A 17 -13.88 -11.94 7.38
C TRP A 17 -13.51 -12.81 8.59
N ASP A 18 -13.27 -14.10 8.37
CA ASP A 18 -12.80 -14.98 9.45
C ASP A 18 -11.36 -14.65 9.89
N GLY A 19 -10.55 -14.10 8.99
CA GLY A 19 -9.18 -13.69 9.25
C GLY A 19 -8.48 -13.14 8.02
N ILE A 20 -7.24 -12.71 8.20
CA ILE A 20 -6.39 -12.20 7.11
C ILE A 20 -5.07 -12.96 7.11
N ILE A 21 -4.60 -13.31 5.92
CA ILE A 21 -3.27 -13.89 5.71
C ILE A 21 -2.44 -12.88 4.93
N PHE A 22 -1.27 -12.55 5.47
CA PHE A 22 -0.32 -11.73 4.75
C PHE A 22 0.87 -12.54 4.25
N VAL A 23 1.13 -12.48 2.94
CA VAL A 23 2.31 -13.09 2.32
C VAL A 23 3.24 -11.96 1.87
N ALA A 24 4.36 -11.82 2.56
CA ALA A 24 5.35 -10.75 2.34
C ALA A 24 4.71 -9.35 2.14
N PRO A 25 3.82 -8.91 3.05
CA PRO A 25 3.11 -7.67 2.85
C PRO A 25 4.04 -6.47 3.05
N MET A 26 3.90 -5.45 2.20
CA MET A 26 4.35 -4.11 2.58
C MET A 26 3.30 -3.54 3.52
N CYS A 27 3.57 -3.60 4.83
CA CYS A 27 2.73 -3.08 5.91
C CYS A 27 3.28 -1.82 6.59
N LYS A 28 4.52 -1.45 6.25
CA LYS A 28 5.19 -0.24 6.73
C LYS A 28 6.10 0.31 5.63
N ILE A 29 5.99 1.59 5.34
CA ILE A 29 6.94 2.32 4.49
C ILE A 29 8.16 2.66 5.34
N SER A 30 9.35 2.37 4.84
CA SER A 30 10.60 2.73 5.52
C SER A 30 10.68 4.24 5.71
N GLU A 31 11.08 4.69 6.90
CA GLU A 31 11.26 6.11 7.22
C GLU A 31 12.31 6.77 6.32
N GLU A 32 13.26 6.00 5.77
CA GLU A 32 14.27 6.47 4.81
C GLU A 32 13.68 6.86 3.45
N VAL A 33 12.54 6.27 3.09
CA VAL A 33 11.86 6.48 1.80
C VAL A 33 10.77 7.54 1.93
N LYS A 34 10.32 7.84 3.16
CA LYS A 34 9.31 8.87 3.40
C LYS A 34 9.92 10.26 3.17
N PRO A 35 9.23 11.14 2.43
CA PRO A 35 9.64 12.53 2.36
C PRO A 35 9.55 13.17 3.74
N PRO A 36 10.28 14.28 3.98
CA PRO A 36 10.26 14.98 5.26
C PRO A 36 8.83 15.30 5.71
N GLN A 37 8.55 15.19 7.01
CA GLN A 37 7.20 15.30 7.57
C GLN A 37 6.49 16.61 7.17
N TRP A 38 7.21 17.73 7.12
CA TRP A 38 6.65 19.03 6.72
C TRP A 38 6.15 19.05 5.26
N VAL A 39 6.79 18.28 4.36
CA VAL A 39 6.35 18.13 2.97
C VAL A 39 5.04 17.36 2.93
N ILE A 40 4.95 16.29 3.72
CA ILE A 40 3.73 15.48 3.84
C ILE A 40 2.58 16.37 4.33
N ASP A 41 2.79 17.11 5.41
CA ASP A 41 1.76 17.97 6.01
C ASP A 41 1.28 19.06 5.04
N LEU A 42 2.20 19.65 4.27
CA LEU A 42 1.88 20.64 3.23
C LEU A 42 1.04 20.01 2.11
N LEU A 43 1.45 18.85 1.59
CA LEU A 43 0.72 18.14 0.54
C LEU A 43 -0.68 17.73 1.03
N LEU A 44 -0.81 17.25 2.26
CA LEU A 44 -2.10 16.90 2.86
C LEU A 44 -3.02 18.12 2.98
N LYS A 45 -2.50 19.29 3.37
CA LYS A 45 -3.27 20.54 3.42
C LYS A 45 -3.77 20.99 2.05
N ILE A 46 -2.94 20.86 1.00
CA ILE A 46 -3.29 21.26 -0.38
C ILE A 46 -4.34 20.33 -1.00
N ILE A 47 -4.21 19.02 -0.79
CA ILE A 47 -5.12 18.02 -1.38
C ILE A 47 -6.41 17.91 -0.56
N GLY A 48 -6.35 18.18 0.75
CA GLY A 48 -7.46 18.02 1.68
C GLY A 48 -7.56 16.61 2.28
N PRO A 49 -8.63 16.33 3.05
CA PRO A 49 -8.79 15.07 3.79
C PRO A 49 -8.90 13.85 2.88
N SER A 50 -8.59 12.66 3.43
CA SER A 50 -8.75 11.36 2.75
C SER A 50 -10.15 11.23 2.15
N GLY A 51 -10.23 10.73 0.91
CA GLY A 51 -11.47 10.65 0.14
C GLY A 51 -11.84 11.92 -0.65
N SER A 52 -11.21 13.08 -0.42
CA SER A 52 -11.43 14.27 -1.26
C SER A 52 -10.69 14.18 -2.59
N ILE A 53 -11.36 14.49 -3.71
CA ILE A 53 -10.76 14.60 -5.04
C ILE A 53 -10.71 16.08 -5.45
N ASN A 54 -9.53 16.67 -5.33
CA ASN A 54 -9.22 18.01 -5.85
C ASN A 54 -8.46 17.92 -7.17
N PHE A 55 -8.40 19.01 -7.93
CA PHE A 55 -7.60 19.11 -9.15
C PHE A 55 -6.13 18.73 -8.89
N PHE A 56 -5.53 19.27 -7.82
CA PHE A 56 -4.18 18.94 -7.39
C PHE A 56 -3.99 17.45 -7.04
N GLY A 57 -5.03 16.80 -6.50
CA GLY A 57 -4.99 15.37 -6.17
C GLY A 57 -4.86 14.47 -7.41
N LYS A 58 -5.35 14.91 -8.57
CA LYS A 58 -5.30 14.14 -9.82
C LYS A 58 -3.94 14.22 -10.52
N LEU A 59 -3.10 15.18 -10.15
CA LEU A 59 -1.82 15.43 -10.80
C LEU A 59 -0.78 14.34 -10.43
N PRO A 60 0.00 13.82 -11.41
CA PRO A 60 1.06 12.85 -11.19
C PRO A 60 2.34 13.54 -10.68
N LEU A 61 2.26 14.18 -9.51
CA LEU A 61 3.32 15.00 -8.93
C LEU A 61 3.92 14.40 -7.64
N SER A 62 3.67 13.12 -7.37
CA SER A 62 4.22 12.48 -6.19
C SER A 62 5.75 12.51 -6.22
N PRO A 63 6.42 12.83 -5.09
CA PRO A 63 7.88 12.76 -4.97
C PRO A 63 8.32 11.29 -4.88
N SER A 64 8.25 10.56 -5.99
CA SER A 64 8.83 9.23 -6.16
C SER A 64 10.06 9.34 -7.05
N SER A 65 11.12 8.65 -6.65
CA SER A 65 12.25 8.31 -7.52
C SER A 65 11.83 7.23 -8.51
N ASP A 66 12.50 7.21 -9.66
CA ASP A 66 12.32 6.19 -10.68
C ASP A 66 13.17 4.97 -10.28
N TYR A 67 12.51 3.84 -10.04
CA TYR A 67 13.13 2.61 -9.53
C TYR A 67 13.34 1.55 -10.62
N ASP A 68 13.02 1.86 -11.88
CA ASP A 68 12.97 0.87 -12.97
C ASP A 68 14.30 0.10 -13.12
N GLU A 69 15.43 0.79 -13.01
CA GLU A 69 16.76 0.19 -13.12
C GLU A 69 17.14 -0.67 -11.90
N LEU A 70 16.52 -0.45 -10.75
CA LEU A 70 16.70 -1.29 -9.56
C LEU A 70 15.81 -2.54 -9.60
N ILE A 71 14.65 -2.45 -10.25
CA ILE A 71 13.68 -3.54 -10.35
C ILE A 71 14.17 -4.61 -11.34
N PHE A 72 14.65 -4.18 -12.50
CA PHE A 72 15.07 -5.10 -13.57
C PHE A 72 16.58 -5.27 -13.60
N LYS A 73 17.06 -6.49 -13.27
CA LYS A 73 18.48 -6.85 -13.39
C LYS A 73 18.94 -6.90 -14.85
N ASP A 74 18.08 -7.36 -15.75
CA ASP A 74 18.37 -7.50 -17.17
C ASP A 74 17.87 -6.28 -17.94
N LYS A 75 18.77 -5.67 -18.72
CA LYS A 75 18.48 -4.47 -19.52
C LYS A 75 17.55 -4.76 -20.70
N LEU A 76 17.57 -5.98 -21.24
CA LEU A 76 16.67 -6.36 -22.34
C LEU A 76 15.22 -6.42 -21.86
N VAL A 77 14.99 -6.94 -20.66
CA VAL A 77 13.66 -6.97 -20.03
C VAL A 77 13.19 -5.55 -19.70
N LEU A 78 14.08 -4.68 -19.23
CA LEU A 78 13.77 -3.28 -18.98
C LEU A 78 13.36 -2.53 -20.26
N GLN A 79 14.06 -2.76 -21.37
CA GLN A 79 13.70 -2.16 -22.67
C GLN A 79 12.31 -2.63 -23.12
N ALA A 80 12.07 -3.95 -23.08
CA ALA A 80 10.76 -4.51 -23.41
C ALA A 80 9.65 -3.91 -22.52
N PHE A 81 9.89 -3.74 -21.22
CA PHE A 81 8.94 -3.12 -20.30
C PHE A 81 8.62 -1.66 -20.66
N ARG A 82 9.62 -0.87 -21.04
CA ARG A 82 9.42 0.54 -21.44
C ARG A 82 8.62 0.67 -22.75
N GLU A 83 8.71 -0.33 -23.62
CA GLU A 83 7.97 -0.38 -24.89
C GLU A 83 6.51 -0.81 -24.73
N VAL A 84 6.11 -1.35 -23.57
CA VAL A 84 4.72 -1.79 -23.32
C VAL A 84 3.78 -0.58 -23.29
N PRO A 85 2.81 -0.48 -24.23
CA PRO A 85 1.94 0.69 -24.33
C PRO A 85 0.95 0.80 -23.16
N THR A 86 0.68 -0.30 -22.45
CA THR A 86 -0.19 -0.32 -21.27
C THR A 86 0.54 -0.03 -19.96
N ALA A 87 1.87 0.19 -19.99
CA ALA A 87 2.65 0.46 -18.81
C ALA A 87 2.33 1.84 -18.21
N TYR A 88 2.18 1.90 -16.90
CA TYR A 88 1.98 3.15 -16.20
C TYR A 88 3.33 3.84 -15.94
N ASN A 89 3.82 4.59 -16.92
CA ASN A 89 5.13 5.26 -16.86
C ASN A 89 5.09 6.64 -16.16
N ARG A 90 3.97 7.00 -15.52
CA ARG A 90 3.82 8.28 -14.83
C ARG A 90 4.02 8.09 -13.33
N LYS A 91 4.41 9.16 -12.65
CA LYS A 91 4.43 9.18 -11.19
C LYS A 91 3.01 8.99 -10.65
N PRO A 92 2.85 8.33 -9.48
CA PRO A 92 1.53 8.15 -8.90
C PRO A 92 0.86 9.49 -8.63
N ARG A 93 -0.47 9.50 -8.71
CA ARG A 93 -1.26 10.70 -8.42
C ARG A 93 -1.09 11.10 -6.96
N LEU A 94 -1.13 12.41 -6.71
CA LEU A 94 -0.96 12.96 -5.36
C LEU A 94 -2.02 12.43 -4.37
N ALA A 95 -3.27 12.25 -4.83
CA ALA A 95 -4.33 11.62 -4.04
C ALA A 95 -4.00 10.16 -3.69
N THR A 96 -3.43 9.40 -4.62
CA THR A 96 -3.00 8.02 -4.37
C THR A 96 -1.87 7.96 -3.34
N ALA A 97 -0.91 8.87 -3.42
CA ALA A 97 0.16 8.98 -2.43
C ALA A 97 -0.37 9.32 -1.03
N ARG A 98 -1.38 10.20 -0.93
CA ARG A 98 -2.09 10.46 0.34
C ARG A 98 -2.74 9.21 0.90
N GLU A 99 -3.55 8.51 0.12
CA GLU A 99 -4.24 7.31 0.60
C GLU A 99 -3.26 6.20 1.01
N LEU A 100 -2.11 6.14 0.33
CA LEU A 100 -1.02 5.24 0.67
C LEU A 100 -0.41 5.56 2.03
N LEU A 101 -0.14 6.84 2.33
CA LEU A 101 0.36 7.27 3.64
C LEU A 101 -0.66 7.03 4.77
N VAL A 102 -1.95 7.27 4.50
CA VAL A 102 -3.03 7.00 5.47
C VAL A 102 -3.15 5.50 5.74
N SER A 103 -3.05 4.67 4.69
CA SER A 103 -3.11 3.22 4.86
C SER A 103 -1.91 2.68 5.62
N ASP A 104 -0.72 3.24 5.38
CA ASP A 104 0.53 2.89 6.08
C ASP A 104 0.48 3.19 7.58
N THR A 105 0.00 4.37 7.96
CA THR A 105 -0.12 4.73 9.38
C THR A 105 -1.14 3.85 10.08
N LEU A 106 -2.29 3.57 9.44
CA LEU A 106 -3.31 2.68 9.99
C LEU A 106 -2.79 1.25 10.17
N THR A 107 -2.04 0.70 9.21
CA THR A 107 -1.49 -0.65 9.31
C THR A 107 -0.36 -0.71 10.31
N SER A 108 0.56 0.26 10.31
CA SER A 108 1.68 0.31 11.25
C SER A 108 1.17 0.35 12.69
N CYS A 109 0.25 1.26 13.03
CA CYS A 109 -0.25 1.41 14.40
C CYS A 109 -1.11 0.24 14.91
N ARG A 110 -1.61 -0.65 14.03
CA ARG A 110 -2.51 -1.74 14.41
C ARG A 110 -1.90 -3.13 14.27
N LEU A 111 -0.97 -3.30 13.33
CA LEU A 111 -0.26 -4.57 13.13
C LEU A 111 1.00 -4.66 13.99
N TYR A 112 1.76 -3.58 14.15
CA TYR A 112 2.98 -3.58 14.96
C TYR A 112 2.70 -3.28 16.45
N ASP A 113 1.69 -2.47 16.74
CA ASP A 113 1.22 -2.18 18.11
C ASP A 113 -0.19 -2.77 18.33
N PRO A 114 -0.34 -4.09 18.53
CA PRO A 114 -1.66 -4.71 18.63
C PRO A 114 -2.40 -4.24 19.89
N PRO A 115 -3.59 -3.61 19.77
CA PRO A 115 -4.51 -3.52 20.89
C PRO A 115 -5.04 -4.94 21.19
N SER A 116 -5.63 -5.14 22.36
CA SER A 116 -6.05 -6.43 22.97
C SER A 116 -7.07 -7.32 22.21
N TRP A 117 -7.18 -7.23 20.89
CA TRP A 117 -8.07 -8.03 20.02
C TRP A 117 -7.62 -9.50 19.96
N LYS A 118 -7.93 -10.26 21.02
CA LYS A 118 -7.60 -11.69 21.19
C LYS A 118 -8.47 -12.67 20.38
N ASN A 119 -9.38 -12.21 19.51
CA ASN A 119 -10.47 -13.07 19.01
C ASN A 119 -10.41 -13.42 17.51
N HIS A 120 -9.44 -12.90 16.74
CA HIS A 120 -9.23 -13.29 15.34
C HIS A 120 -7.77 -13.70 15.11
N TRP A 121 -7.56 -14.80 14.38
CA TRP A 121 -6.24 -15.35 14.12
C TRP A 121 -5.51 -14.50 13.08
N LEU A 122 -4.50 -13.74 13.53
CA LEU A 122 -3.56 -13.04 12.64
C LEU A 122 -2.28 -13.88 12.53
N TYR A 123 -2.01 -14.43 11.35
CA TYR A 123 -0.77 -15.14 11.08
C TYR A 123 0.15 -14.29 10.21
N PHE A 124 1.32 -13.96 10.74
CA PHE A 124 2.39 -13.25 10.02
C PHE A 124 3.51 -14.25 9.73
N ILE A 125 3.73 -14.57 8.45
CA ILE A 125 4.86 -15.41 8.05
C ILE A 125 5.91 -14.51 7.39
N PRO A 126 6.99 -14.17 8.11
CA PRO A 126 8.12 -13.48 7.53
C PRO A 126 8.91 -14.48 6.68
N TYR A 127 9.08 -14.16 5.40
CA TYR A 127 9.91 -14.84 4.41
C TYR A 127 9.31 -16.09 3.72
N SER A 128 8.99 -15.89 2.43
CA SER A 128 9.03 -16.88 1.35
C SER A 128 8.46 -18.28 1.64
N THR A 129 7.15 -18.41 1.90
CA THR A 129 6.43 -19.66 1.61
C THR A 129 4.95 -19.35 1.37
N ILE A 130 4.39 -19.91 0.28
CA ILE A 130 2.97 -19.87 -0.06
C ILE A 130 2.21 -20.75 0.94
N LEU A 131 1.13 -20.24 1.53
CA LEU A 131 0.04 -21.10 1.99
C LEU A 131 -1.32 -20.42 1.73
N PHE A 132 -2.09 -21.07 0.86
CA PHE A 132 -3.51 -20.81 0.63
C PHE A 132 -4.31 -21.25 1.87
N PHE A 133 -5.44 -20.59 2.15
CA PHE A 133 -6.74 -21.28 2.20
C PHE A 133 -7.89 -20.29 2.02
N PHE A 134 -8.74 -20.63 1.04
CA PHE A 134 -10.04 -20.04 0.75
C PHE A 134 -11.08 -20.71 1.67
N ARG A 135 -12.13 -19.97 2.08
CA ARG A 135 -13.45 -20.59 2.18
C ARG A 135 -14.43 -19.85 1.26
N MET A 136 -14.80 -20.61 0.23
CA MET A 136 -15.88 -20.42 -0.74
C MET A 136 -17.25 -20.18 -0.06
N PRO A 137 -18.25 -19.67 -0.81
CA PRO A 137 -19.39 -18.92 -0.26
C PRO A 137 -20.28 -19.79 0.62
N GLN A 138 -20.91 -19.15 1.61
CA GLN A 138 -22.10 -19.74 2.23
C GLN A 138 -23.27 -19.53 1.25
N ILE A 139 -23.74 -20.63 0.66
CA ILE A 139 -25.10 -20.76 0.11
C ILE A 139 -26.09 -20.59 1.26
#